data_AF-A0AAE1H799-F1
#
_entry.id   AF-A0AAE1H799-F1
#
_cell.length_a   1.000
_cell.length_b   1.000
_cell.length_c   1.000
_cell.angle_alpha   90.00
_cell.angle_beta   90.00
_cell.angle_gamma   90.00
#
_symmetry.space_group_name_H-M   'P 1'
#
loop_
_entity.id
_entity.type
_entity.pdbx_description
1 polymer ?
#
loop_
_entity_poly.entity_id
_entity_poly.type
_entity_poly.pdbx_seq_one_letter_code
_entity_poly.pdbx_strand_id
1 'polypeptide(L)'
;MDFSLSEALEFLGNYSWVLLCIVAVHAAVQVRKYQDTYPTAGLQHVARGLLATVWFGVGSALAQALLLAEPYESMLLPVGACVVAYLAVTYSPGDYVYKVSQTPLVNALLICGLEVCRALCVGVGVSSGLKSYPGNNMVPALLGALRGTWGWLVGRPGAKVVLGRSITDVSWPAPPVSAPASLVASALLVLANNRSDAERIVAGLIGVLVAYRGYELYSQ
;
A
#
# COMPACT_ATOMS: atom_id res chain seq x y z
N MET A 1 4.86 -24.73 16.98
CA MET A 1 3.55 -24.14 16.62
C MET A 1 3.69 -23.67 15.19
N ASP A 2 3.25 -24.51 14.26
CA ASP A 2 3.45 -24.29 12.84
C ASP A 2 2.25 -23.50 12.31
N PHE A 3 2.42 -22.18 12.19
CA PHE A 3 1.42 -21.28 11.65
C PHE A 3 1.52 -21.35 10.11
N SER A 4 0.55 -21.97 9.43
CA SER A 4 0.55 -22.15 7.98
C SER A 4 0.02 -20.91 7.23
N LEU A 5 0.47 -20.61 6.00
CA LEU A 5 -0.05 -19.51 5.17
C LEU A 5 -1.52 -19.72 4.80
N SER A 6 -2.06 -20.94 4.82
CA SER A 6 -3.53 -21.11 4.71
C SER A 6 -4.22 -20.45 5.89
N GLU A 7 -3.75 -20.67 7.10
CA GLU A 7 -4.31 -20.04 8.29
C GLU A 7 -3.96 -18.57 8.33
N ALA A 8 -2.75 -18.14 7.93
CA ALA A 8 -2.41 -16.72 7.86
C ALA A 8 -3.18 -16.00 6.75
N LEU A 9 -3.40 -16.59 5.57
CA LEU A 9 -4.20 -16.01 4.47
C LEU A 9 -5.71 -16.12 4.69
N GLU A 10 -6.22 -17.14 5.37
CA GLU A 10 -7.62 -17.19 5.84
C GLU A 10 -7.85 -16.21 6.98
N PHE A 11 -6.91 -16.12 7.92
CA PHE A 11 -6.89 -15.09 8.96
C PHE A 11 -6.85 -13.71 8.30
N LEU A 12 -5.93 -13.46 7.36
CA LEU A 12 -5.86 -12.21 6.58
C LEU A 12 -7.05 -12.01 5.65
N GLY A 13 -7.73 -13.06 5.20
CA GLY A 13 -9.00 -13.00 4.47
C GLY A 13 -10.12 -12.50 5.39
N ASN A 14 -10.14 -12.97 6.64
CA ASN A 14 -11.03 -12.49 7.70
C ASN A 14 -10.67 -11.06 8.16
N TYR A 15 -9.39 -10.68 8.14
CA TYR A 15 -8.91 -9.32 8.44
C TYR A 15 -8.70 -8.46 7.19
N SER A 16 -9.17 -8.89 6.03
CA SER A 16 -9.00 -8.16 4.75
C SER A 16 -9.62 -6.77 4.84
N TRP A 17 -10.72 -6.66 5.57
CA TRP A 17 -11.39 -5.42 5.91
C TRP A 17 -10.55 -4.52 6.81
N VAL A 18 -9.88 -5.07 7.83
CA VAL A 18 -9.02 -4.29 8.74
C VAL A 18 -7.81 -3.74 7.99
N LEU A 19 -7.16 -4.57 7.19
CA LEU A 19 -6.04 -4.15 6.36
C LEU A 19 -6.45 -3.12 5.30
N LEU A 20 -7.61 -3.31 4.69
CA LEU A 20 -8.18 -2.33 3.76
C LEU A 20 -8.45 -1.00 4.46
N CYS A 21 -9.02 -1.01 5.66
CA CYS A 21 -9.23 0.19 6.46
C CYS A 21 -7.91 0.87 6.80
N ILE A 22 -6.88 0.12 7.19
CA ILE A 22 -5.54 0.67 7.49
C ILE A 22 -4.97 1.38 6.26
N VAL A 23 -5.00 0.73 5.09
CA VAL A 23 -4.49 1.33 3.84
C VAL A 23 -5.28 2.57 3.47
N ALA A 24 -6.61 2.51 3.54
CA ALA A 24 -7.50 3.62 3.19
C ALA A 24 -7.30 4.83 4.13
N VAL A 25 -7.25 4.59 5.46
CA VAL A 25 -7.02 5.63 6.46
C VAL A 25 -5.62 6.21 6.33
N HIS A 26 -4.59 5.37 6.18
CA HIS A 26 -3.23 5.85 5.97
C HIS A 26 -3.12 6.70 4.70
N ALA A 27 -3.74 6.26 3.59
CA ALA A 27 -3.78 7.03 2.35
C ALA A 27 -4.45 8.39 2.53
N ALA A 28 -5.62 8.43 3.16
CA ALA A 28 -6.35 9.65 3.44
C ALA A 28 -5.56 10.62 4.33
N VAL A 29 -4.89 10.10 5.37
CA VAL A 29 -4.02 10.89 6.25
C VAL A 29 -2.84 11.50 5.50
N GLN A 30 -2.17 10.73 4.62
CA GLN A 30 -1.05 11.25 3.84
C GLN A 30 -1.49 12.34 2.85
N VAL A 31 -2.63 12.15 2.19
CA VAL A 31 -3.20 13.16 1.29
C VAL A 31 -3.60 14.41 2.05
N ARG A 32 -4.23 14.27 3.22
CA ARG A 32 -4.56 15.41 4.07
C ARG A 32 -3.31 16.18 4.53
N LYS A 33 -2.23 15.49 4.91
CA LYS A 33 -0.93 16.14 5.20
C LYS A 33 -0.41 16.95 4.02
N TYR A 34 -0.51 16.42 2.81
CA TYR A 34 -0.13 17.15 1.60
C TYR A 34 -1.02 18.37 1.38
N GLN A 35 -2.33 18.27 1.62
CA GLN A 35 -3.26 19.40 1.52
C GLN A 35 -2.99 20.47 2.59
N ASP A 36 -2.72 20.10 3.83
CA ASP A 36 -2.40 21.02 4.94
C ASP A 36 -1.12 21.82 4.64
N THR A 37 -0.13 21.17 4.02
CA THR A 37 1.13 21.83 3.61
C THR A 37 0.91 22.79 2.44
N TYR A 38 -0.16 22.59 1.67
CA TYR A 38 -0.35 23.19 0.35
C TYR A 38 -1.83 23.50 0.10
N PRO A 39 -2.42 24.44 0.85
CA PRO A 39 -3.86 24.67 0.86
C PRO A 39 -4.36 25.04 -0.55
N THR A 40 -5.40 24.34 -1.00
CA THR A 40 -6.20 24.71 -2.17
C THR A 40 -7.65 24.92 -1.73
N ALA A 41 -8.39 25.84 -2.35
CA ALA A 41 -9.73 26.21 -1.90
C ALA A 41 -10.84 25.57 -2.76
N GLY A 42 -12.01 25.35 -2.15
CA GLY A 42 -13.26 25.02 -2.85
C GLY A 42 -13.43 23.55 -3.28
N LEU A 43 -14.40 23.30 -4.18
CA LEU A 43 -14.79 21.97 -4.66
C LEU A 43 -13.64 21.18 -5.33
N GLN A 44 -12.70 21.89 -5.95
CA GLN A 44 -11.52 21.29 -6.57
C GLN A 44 -10.60 20.62 -5.53
N HIS A 45 -10.55 21.14 -4.30
CA HIS A 45 -9.79 20.53 -3.20
C HIS A 45 -10.33 19.13 -2.86
N VAL A 46 -11.65 18.98 -2.86
CA VAL A 46 -12.34 17.74 -2.48
C VAL A 46 -12.13 16.66 -3.54
N ALA A 47 -12.37 17.00 -4.80
CA ALA A 47 -12.22 16.05 -5.91
C ALA A 47 -10.77 15.57 -6.07
N ARG A 48 -9.80 16.50 -5.98
CA ARG A 48 -8.37 16.14 -6.07
C ARG A 48 -7.91 15.30 -4.87
N GLY A 49 -8.37 15.62 -3.67
CA GLY A 49 -8.05 14.82 -2.47
C GLY A 49 -8.60 13.40 -2.53
N LEU A 50 -9.85 13.24 -2.99
CA LEU A 50 -10.45 11.92 -3.21
C LEU A 50 -9.66 11.11 -4.24
N LEU A 51 -9.39 11.69 -5.42
CA LEU A 51 -8.63 11.02 -6.48
C LEU A 51 -7.22 10.66 -6.02
N ALA A 52 -6.54 11.57 -5.31
CA ALA A 52 -5.21 11.31 -4.75
C ALA A 52 -5.24 10.18 -3.71
N THR A 53 -6.30 10.10 -2.89
CA THR A 53 -6.46 9.04 -1.89
C THR A 53 -6.68 7.69 -2.54
N VAL A 54 -7.55 7.62 -3.55
CA VAL A 54 -7.78 6.39 -4.33
C VAL A 54 -6.51 5.96 -5.06
N TRP A 55 -5.78 6.89 -5.69
CA TRP A 55 -4.50 6.63 -6.33
C TRP A 55 -3.46 6.06 -5.36
N PHE A 56 -3.40 6.62 -4.16
CA PHE A 56 -2.45 6.18 -3.15
C PHE A 56 -2.82 4.82 -2.54
N GLY A 57 -4.10 4.61 -2.23
CA GLY A 57 -4.60 3.42 -1.53
C GLY A 57 -4.77 2.20 -2.43
N VAL A 58 -5.25 2.38 -3.67
CA VAL A 58 -5.63 1.27 -4.57
C VAL A 58 -4.78 1.25 -5.85
N GLY A 59 -3.98 2.28 -6.11
CA GLY A 59 -3.27 2.43 -7.38
C GLY A 59 -2.37 1.25 -7.76
N SER A 60 -1.77 0.56 -6.79
CA SER A 60 -0.96 -0.63 -7.07
C SER A 60 -1.80 -1.79 -7.61
N ALA A 61 -3.04 -1.95 -7.12
CA ALA A 61 -3.97 -2.97 -7.59
C ALA A 61 -4.53 -2.59 -8.96
N LEU A 62 -4.82 -1.31 -9.16
CA LEU A 62 -5.26 -0.76 -10.43
C LEU A 62 -4.20 -0.97 -11.53
N ALA A 63 -2.92 -0.69 -11.21
CA ALA A 63 -1.82 -0.88 -12.16
C ALA A 63 -1.62 -2.35 -12.52
N GLN A 64 -1.73 -3.27 -11.55
CA GLN A 64 -1.72 -4.70 -11.83
C GLN A 64 -2.90 -5.11 -12.73
N ALA A 65 -4.13 -4.67 -12.41
CA ALA A 65 -5.30 -5.00 -13.20
C ALA A 65 -5.19 -4.49 -14.65
N LEU A 66 -4.66 -3.27 -14.83
CA LEU A 66 -4.36 -2.71 -16.15
C LEU A 66 -3.34 -3.55 -16.93
N LEU A 67 -2.25 -3.97 -16.28
CA LEU A 67 -1.18 -4.76 -16.91
C LEU A 67 -1.62 -6.18 -17.26
N LEU A 68 -2.51 -6.76 -16.45
CA LEU A 68 -3.05 -8.12 -16.65
C LEU A 68 -4.37 -8.15 -17.43
N ALA A 69 -4.91 -6.99 -17.80
CA ALA A 69 -6.25 -6.84 -18.39
C ALA A 69 -7.36 -7.52 -17.54
N GLU A 70 -7.25 -7.47 -16.22
CA GLU A 70 -8.25 -8.02 -15.29
C GLU A 70 -9.47 -7.09 -15.14
N PRO A 71 -10.66 -7.64 -14.85
CA PRO A 71 -11.87 -6.83 -14.64
C PRO A 71 -11.78 -5.96 -13.38
N TYR A 72 -12.12 -4.68 -13.54
CA TYR A 72 -12.04 -3.67 -12.48
C TYR A 72 -13.14 -3.75 -11.41
N GLU A 73 -14.14 -4.63 -11.59
CA GLU A 73 -15.29 -4.74 -10.68
C GLU A 73 -14.88 -5.06 -9.24
N SER A 74 -13.80 -5.83 -9.08
CA SER A 74 -13.19 -6.15 -7.79
C SER A 74 -12.61 -4.93 -7.05
N MET A 75 -12.46 -3.79 -7.72
CA MET A 75 -11.88 -2.56 -7.15
C MET A 75 -12.92 -1.64 -6.51
N LEU A 76 -14.22 -1.87 -6.71
CA LEU A 76 -15.28 -1.00 -6.18
C LEU A 76 -15.22 -0.88 -4.65
N LEU A 77 -15.00 -2.00 -3.97
CA LEU A 77 -14.93 -2.03 -2.51
C LEU A 77 -13.68 -1.29 -1.98
N PRO A 78 -12.45 -1.57 -2.47
CA PRO A 78 -11.28 -0.80 -2.07
C PRO A 78 -11.38 0.70 -2.36
N VAL A 79 -11.96 1.08 -3.50
CA VAL A 79 -12.20 2.48 -3.87
C VAL A 79 -13.18 3.11 -2.89
N GLY A 80 -14.31 2.44 -2.60
CA GLY A 80 -15.29 2.89 -1.62
C GLY A 80 -14.68 3.10 -0.23
N ALA A 81 -13.83 2.19 0.23
CA ALA A 81 -13.11 2.34 1.49
C ALA A 81 -12.20 3.58 1.51
N CYS A 82 -11.47 3.85 0.41
CA CYS A 82 -10.65 5.06 0.28
C CYS A 82 -11.48 6.34 0.29
N VAL A 83 -12.64 6.34 -0.37
CA VAL A 83 -13.58 7.49 -0.36
C VAL A 83 -14.09 7.74 1.05
N VAL A 84 -14.59 6.71 1.74
CA VAL A 84 -15.09 6.82 3.12
C VAL A 84 -13.98 7.28 4.06
N ALA A 85 -12.77 6.72 3.94
CA ALA A 85 -11.63 7.12 4.77
C ALA A 85 -11.23 8.58 4.52
N TYR A 86 -11.20 9.05 3.27
CA TYR A 86 -10.93 10.46 2.98
C TYR A 86 -11.97 11.38 3.60
N LEU A 87 -13.26 11.05 3.45
CA LEU A 87 -14.34 11.85 4.03
C LEU A 87 -14.27 11.87 5.56
N ALA A 88 -14.03 10.73 6.20
CA ALA A 88 -13.89 10.65 7.65
C ALA A 88 -12.66 11.41 8.16
N VAL A 89 -11.51 11.27 7.49
CA VAL A 89 -10.29 11.98 7.86
C VAL A 89 -10.46 13.48 7.67
N THR A 90 -11.07 13.94 6.57
CA THR A 90 -11.14 15.37 6.22
C THR A 90 -12.29 16.11 6.90
N TYR A 91 -13.43 15.46 7.10
CA TYR A 91 -14.68 16.12 7.53
C TYR A 91 -15.23 15.58 8.86
N SER A 92 -14.46 14.79 9.62
CA SER A 92 -14.89 14.41 10.96
C SER A 92 -15.04 15.65 11.86
N PRO A 93 -16.09 15.71 12.70
CA PRO A 93 -16.30 16.82 13.63
C PRO A 93 -15.05 17.07 14.49
N GLY A 94 -14.57 18.31 14.50
CA GLY A 94 -13.38 18.70 15.28
C GLY A 94 -12.06 18.06 14.82
N ASP A 95 -12.01 17.52 13.60
CA ASP A 95 -10.86 16.79 13.04
C ASP A 95 -10.42 15.58 13.86
N TYR A 96 -11.38 14.92 14.53
CA TYR A 96 -11.08 13.85 15.47
C TYR A 96 -10.30 12.70 14.82
N VAL A 97 -10.73 12.21 13.66
CA VAL A 97 -10.09 11.07 12.98
C VAL A 97 -8.65 11.41 12.58
N TYR A 98 -8.44 12.62 12.06
CA TYR A 98 -7.10 13.08 11.68
C TYR A 98 -6.20 13.23 12.91
N LYS A 99 -6.66 13.90 13.98
CA LYS A 99 -5.89 14.10 15.21
C LYS A 99 -5.52 12.77 15.89
N VAL A 100 -6.47 11.84 16.00
CA VAL A 100 -6.21 10.51 16.55
C VAL A 100 -5.19 9.74 15.71
N SER A 101 -5.27 9.83 14.38
CA SER A 101 -4.29 9.18 13.48
C SER A 101 -2.86 9.72 13.62
N GLN A 102 -2.70 10.94 14.12
CA GLN A 102 -1.39 11.54 14.38
C GLN A 102 -0.80 11.15 15.74
N THR A 103 -1.57 10.52 16.63
CA THR A 103 -1.01 10.05 17.91
C THR A 103 0.07 8.99 17.65
N PRO A 104 1.18 8.99 18.41
CA PRO A 104 2.32 8.11 18.13
C PRO A 104 1.94 6.63 18.01
N LEU A 105 1.08 6.15 18.92
CA LEU A 105 0.60 4.76 18.94
C LEU A 105 -0.20 4.42 17.68
N VAL A 106 -1.19 5.24 17.32
CA VAL A 106 -2.05 4.97 16.16
C VAL A 106 -1.27 5.11 14.86
N ASN A 107 -0.40 6.12 14.76
CA ASN A 107 0.47 6.30 13.60
C ASN A 107 1.42 5.11 13.42
N ALA A 108 2.00 4.59 14.52
CA ALA A 108 2.83 3.39 14.48
C ALA A 108 2.04 2.16 14.00
N LEU A 109 0.83 1.95 14.50
CA LEU A 109 -0.04 0.86 14.06
C LEU A 109 -0.41 0.97 12.58
N LEU A 110 -0.73 2.18 12.10
CA LEU A 110 -1.04 2.42 10.70
C LEU A 110 0.16 2.14 9.79
N ILE A 111 1.36 2.58 10.18
CA ILE A 111 2.60 2.37 9.41
C ILE A 111 2.98 0.89 9.39
N CYS A 112 2.99 0.22 10.54
CA CYS A 112 3.30 -1.21 10.62
C CYS A 112 2.26 -2.06 9.87
N GLY A 113 0.98 -1.74 10.00
CA GLY A 113 -0.09 -2.39 9.24
C GLY A 113 0.05 -2.18 7.74
N LEU A 114 0.48 -1.00 7.29
CA LEU A 114 0.78 -0.74 5.88
C LEU A 114 1.92 -1.62 5.37
N GLU A 115 2.96 -1.86 6.17
CA GLU A 115 4.05 -2.75 5.78
C GLU A 115 3.62 -4.23 5.69
N VAL A 116 2.71 -4.67 6.56
CA VAL A 116 2.04 -5.98 6.42
C VAL A 116 1.28 -6.04 5.10
N CYS A 117 0.44 -5.05 4.80
CA CYS A 117 -0.29 -4.96 3.54
C CYS A 117 0.64 -5.00 2.32
N ARG A 118 1.76 -4.28 2.39
CA ARG A 118 2.76 -4.23 1.31
C ARG A 118 3.32 -5.62 1.02
N ALA A 119 3.76 -6.35 2.04
CA ALA A 119 4.31 -7.69 1.88
C ALA A 119 3.30 -8.65 1.24
N LEU A 120 2.04 -8.56 1.65
CA LEU A 120 0.95 -9.35 1.07
C LEU A 120 0.67 -8.96 -0.38
N CYS A 121 0.71 -7.67 -0.71
CA CYS A 121 0.53 -7.19 -2.07
C CYS A 121 1.63 -7.70 -3.01
N VAL A 122 2.87 -7.84 -2.53
CA VAL A 122 3.96 -8.48 -3.29
C VAL A 122 3.60 -9.93 -3.61
N GLY A 123 3.18 -10.70 -2.61
CA GLY A 123 2.75 -12.10 -2.79
C GLY A 123 1.60 -12.25 -3.78
N VAL A 124 0.56 -11.41 -3.66
CA VAL A 124 -0.57 -11.37 -4.59
C VAL A 124 -0.12 -11.03 -6.01
N GLY A 125 0.76 -10.05 -6.18
CA GLY A 125 1.28 -9.65 -7.50
C GLY A 125 2.05 -10.78 -8.18
N VAL A 126 2.92 -11.48 -7.45
CA VAL A 126 3.65 -12.65 -7.98
C VAL A 126 2.68 -13.78 -8.32
N SER A 127 1.74 -14.09 -7.43
CA SER A 127 0.77 -15.17 -7.64
C SER A 127 -0.11 -14.94 -8.87
N SER A 128 -0.67 -13.72 -9.02
CA SER A 128 -1.44 -13.34 -10.21
C SER A 128 -0.58 -13.42 -11.47
N GLY A 129 0.67 -12.95 -11.42
CA GLY A 129 1.59 -13.04 -12.55
C GLY A 129 1.88 -14.48 -12.98
N LEU A 130 2.15 -15.38 -12.02
CA LEU A 130 2.42 -16.80 -12.29
C LEU A 130 1.19 -17.50 -12.88
N LYS A 131 -0.02 -17.10 -12.46
CA LYS A 131 -1.27 -17.62 -13.00
C LYS A 131 -1.50 -17.17 -14.45
N SER A 132 -1.23 -15.90 -14.75
CA SER A 132 -1.47 -15.33 -16.08
C SER A 132 -0.37 -15.66 -17.09
N TYR A 133 0.88 -15.81 -16.64
CA TYR A 133 2.04 -16.11 -17.49
C TYR A 133 2.84 -17.30 -16.96
N PRO A 134 2.28 -18.52 -17.00
CA PRO A 134 2.98 -19.71 -16.55
C PRO A 134 4.27 -19.92 -17.35
N GLY A 135 5.38 -20.19 -16.67
CA GLY A 135 6.69 -20.39 -17.28
C GLY A 135 7.49 -19.11 -17.54
N ASN A 136 6.91 -17.92 -17.33
CA ASN A 136 7.66 -16.66 -17.34
C ASN A 136 7.94 -16.23 -15.91
N ASN A 137 9.21 -16.18 -15.52
CA ASN A 137 9.63 -15.77 -14.18
C ASN A 137 9.80 -14.24 -14.04
N MET A 138 9.99 -13.53 -15.15
CA MET A 138 10.24 -12.09 -15.14
C MET A 138 8.96 -11.29 -14.88
N VAL A 139 7.86 -11.60 -15.58
CA VAL A 139 6.59 -10.86 -15.44
C VAL A 139 6.02 -10.93 -14.03
N PRO A 140 5.94 -12.10 -13.36
CA PRO A 140 5.45 -12.19 -11.99
C PRO A 140 6.36 -11.45 -10.99
N ALA A 141 7.69 -11.53 -11.16
CA ALA A 141 8.63 -10.80 -10.32
C ALA A 141 8.43 -9.28 -10.43
N LEU A 142 8.20 -8.77 -11.65
CA LEU A 142 7.91 -7.36 -11.91
C LEU A 142 6.55 -6.93 -11.33
N LEU A 143 5.52 -7.77 -11.41
CA LEU A 143 4.21 -7.47 -10.83
C LEU A 143 4.27 -7.42 -9.29
N GLY A 144 4.95 -8.37 -8.66
CA GLY A 144 5.19 -8.34 -7.21
C GLY A 144 5.99 -7.10 -6.80
N ALA A 145 7.05 -6.79 -7.55
CA ALA A 145 7.86 -5.60 -7.36
C ALA A 145 7.04 -4.31 -7.45
N LEU A 146 6.22 -4.16 -8.50
CA LEU A 146 5.35 -3.02 -8.71
C LEU A 146 4.39 -2.83 -7.53
N ARG A 147 3.78 -3.93 -7.07
CA ARG A 147 2.83 -3.92 -5.95
C ARG A 147 3.47 -3.46 -4.64
N GLY A 148 4.69 -3.91 -4.34
CA GLY A 148 5.42 -3.53 -3.12
C GLY A 148 6.09 -2.15 -3.17
N THR A 149 6.46 -1.68 -4.36
CA THR A 149 7.17 -0.40 -4.56
C THR A 149 6.26 0.77 -4.94
N TRP A 150 4.97 0.51 -5.23
CA TRP A 150 4.00 1.49 -5.73
C TRP A 150 4.07 2.82 -4.99
N GLY A 151 3.94 2.79 -3.66
CA GLY A 151 3.86 4.02 -2.85
C GLY A 151 5.04 4.96 -3.07
N TRP A 152 6.26 4.42 -3.21
CA TRP A 152 7.46 5.23 -3.46
C TRP A 152 7.59 5.61 -4.94
N LEU A 153 7.43 4.65 -5.85
CA LEU A 153 7.74 4.82 -7.27
C LEU A 153 6.71 5.70 -8.01
N VAL A 154 5.42 5.50 -7.73
CA VAL A 154 4.33 6.07 -8.53
C VAL A 154 3.22 6.69 -7.67
N GLY A 155 2.94 6.11 -6.50
CA GLY A 155 1.90 6.54 -5.57
C GLY A 155 2.10 7.96 -5.06
N ARG A 156 3.24 8.24 -4.38
CA ARG A 156 3.55 9.58 -3.85
C ARG A 156 3.69 10.63 -4.96
N PRO A 157 4.49 10.42 -6.02
CA PRO A 157 4.62 11.42 -7.09
C PRO A 157 3.29 11.67 -7.81
N GLY A 158 2.54 10.61 -8.15
CA GLY A 158 1.26 10.73 -8.83
C GLY A 158 0.19 11.42 -7.97
N ALA A 159 0.13 11.13 -6.67
CA ALA A 159 -0.78 11.84 -5.76
C ALA A 159 -0.50 13.35 -5.73
N LYS A 160 0.78 13.76 -5.75
CA LYS A 160 1.17 15.17 -5.84
C LYS A 160 0.73 15.81 -7.16
N VAL A 161 0.89 15.12 -8.28
CA VAL A 161 0.40 15.58 -9.59
C VAL A 161 -1.11 15.77 -9.59
N VAL A 162 -1.86 14.80 -9.05
CA VAL A 162 -3.32 14.88 -8.94
C VAL A 162 -3.75 16.08 -8.07
N LEU A 163 -2.98 16.41 -7.05
CA LEU A 163 -3.18 17.62 -6.24
C LEU A 163 -2.74 18.91 -6.95
N GLY A 164 -2.18 18.83 -8.16
CA GLY A 164 -1.75 19.98 -8.97
C GLY A 164 -0.34 20.47 -8.65
N ARG A 165 0.54 19.60 -8.16
CA ARG A 165 1.93 19.92 -7.80
C ARG A 165 2.93 19.37 -8.82
N SER A 166 4.05 20.06 -8.99
CA SER A 166 5.12 19.57 -9.86
C SER A 166 5.84 18.37 -9.23
N ILE A 167 6.22 17.39 -10.04
CA ILE A 167 7.11 16.30 -9.64
C ILE A 167 8.53 16.84 -9.38
N THR A 168 8.92 17.95 -10.04
CA THR A 168 10.26 18.53 -9.96
C THR A 168 10.57 19.24 -8.65
N ASP A 169 9.57 19.51 -7.81
CA ASP A 169 9.75 20.15 -6.49
C ASP A 169 10.35 19.18 -5.45
N VAL A 170 10.72 17.96 -5.86
CA VAL A 170 11.24 16.92 -4.98
C VAL A 170 12.37 16.21 -5.72
N SER A 171 13.60 16.32 -5.21
CA SER A 171 14.64 15.35 -5.54
C SER A 171 14.07 13.95 -5.30
N TRP A 172 14.20 13.04 -6.27
CA TRP A 172 13.63 11.70 -6.12
C TRP A 172 14.20 11.09 -4.83
N PRO A 173 13.38 10.91 -3.78
CA PRO A 173 13.93 10.55 -2.49
C PRO A 173 14.55 9.15 -2.62
N ALA A 174 15.68 8.95 -1.95
CA ALA A 174 16.33 7.66 -1.90
C ALA A 174 15.29 6.57 -1.55
N PRO A 175 15.33 5.40 -2.20
CA PRO A 175 14.35 4.36 -1.99
C PRO A 175 14.30 3.99 -0.50
N PRO A 176 13.12 3.97 0.13
CA PRO A 176 12.99 3.44 1.48
C PRO A 176 13.35 1.96 1.46
N VAL A 177 13.86 1.40 2.57
CA VAL A 177 14.23 -0.04 2.69
C VAL A 177 13.13 -0.98 2.20
N SER A 178 11.88 -0.58 2.35
CA SER A 178 10.73 -1.31 1.81
C SER A 178 10.74 -1.57 0.30
N ALA A 179 11.36 -0.71 -0.50
CA ALA A 179 11.43 -0.86 -1.95
C ALA A 179 12.38 -2.00 -2.37
N PRO A 180 13.69 -1.99 -2.03
CA PRO A 180 14.59 -3.09 -2.35
C PRO A 180 14.16 -4.40 -1.67
N ALA A 181 13.62 -4.35 -0.44
CA ALA A 181 13.09 -5.55 0.21
C ALA A 181 11.94 -6.19 -0.58
N SER A 182 11.04 -5.38 -1.15
CA SER A 182 9.94 -5.87 -2.01
C SER A 182 10.44 -6.45 -3.33
N LEU A 183 11.50 -5.87 -3.93
CA LEU A 183 12.14 -6.40 -5.15
C LEU A 183 12.79 -7.76 -4.89
N VAL A 184 13.55 -7.88 -3.80
CA VAL A 184 14.20 -9.13 -3.42
C VAL A 184 13.15 -10.19 -3.10
N ALA A 185 12.13 -9.85 -2.33
CA ALA A 185 11.05 -10.77 -2.02
C ALA A 185 10.28 -11.21 -3.26
N SER A 186 10.02 -10.33 -4.22
CA SER A 186 9.32 -10.73 -5.46
C SER A 186 10.16 -11.69 -6.30
N ALA A 187 11.48 -11.48 -6.39
CA ALA A 187 12.39 -12.39 -7.07
C ALA A 187 12.44 -13.77 -6.37
N LEU A 188 12.57 -13.78 -5.04
CA LEU A 188 12.56 -15.01 -4.25
C LEU A 188 11.24 -15.78 -4.37
N LEU A 189 10.10 -15.07 -4.38
CA LEU A 189 8.78 -15.68 -4.49
C LEU A 189 8.55 -16.38 -5.84
N VAL A 190 9.16 -15.88 -6.91
CA VAL A 190 9.11 -16.55 -8.22
C VAL A 190 9.96 -17.81 -8.23
N LEU A 191 11.06 -17.82 -7.48
CA LEU A 191 11.95 -18.98 -7.35
C LEU A 191 11.47 -19.98 -6.28
N ALA A 192 10.39 -19.68 -5.57
CA ALA A 192 9.85 -20.56 -4.55
C ALA A 192 9.32 -21.85 -5.20
N ASN A 193 9.92 -22.99 -4.85
CA ASN A 193 9.54 -24.28 -5.40
C ASN A 193 8.23 -24.81 -4.81
N ASN A 194 7.97 -24.47 -3.54
CA ASN A 194 6.83 -24.96 -2.78
C ASN A 194 6.11 -23.83 -2.08
N ARG A 195 4.83 -24.07 -1.75
CA ARG A 195 4.00 -23.13 -0.99
C ARG A 195 4.71 -22.69 0.31
N SER A 196 5.28 -23.64 1.06
CA SER A 196 6.00 -23.40 2.32
C SER A 196 7.10 -22.33 2.22
N ASP A 197 7.80 -22.30 1.09
CA ASP A 197 8.91 -21.36 0.87
C ASP A 197 8.36 -19.96 0.61
N ALA A 198 7.28 -19.87 -0.17
CA ALA A 198 6.58 -18.60 -0.37
C ALA A 198 6.05 -18.03 0.95
N GLU A 199 5.55 -18.86 1.87
CA GLU A 199 5.08 -18.42 3.19
C GLU A 199 6.22 -17.81 4.00
N ARG A 200 7.36 -18.49 4.04
CA ARG A 200 8.55 -18.04 4.77
C ARG A 200 9.11 -16.75 4.19
N ILE A 201 9.08 -16.58 2.87
CA ILE A 201 9.53 -15.35 2.21
C ILE A 201 8.61 -14.18 2.56
N VAL A 202 7.28 -14.36 2.52
CA VAL A 202 6.32 -13.31 2.89
C VAL A 202 6.41 -12.97 4.37
N ALA A 203 6.47 -13.97 5.25
CA ALA A 203 6.61 -13.76 6.69
C ALA A 203 7.94 -13.06 7.04
N GLY A 204 9.03 -13.48 6.39
CA GLY A 204 10.33 -12.83 6.52
C GLY A 204 10.29 -11.37 6.05
N LEU A 205 9.63 -11.08 4.93
CA LEU A 205 9.42 -9.71 4.45
C LEU A 205 8.62 -8.89 5.47
N ILE A 206 7.51 -9.41 6.00
CA ILE A 206 6.73 -8.74 7.06
C ILE A 206 7.63 -8.41 8.25
N GLY A 207 8.38 -9.40 8.75
CA GLY A 207 9.29 -9.22 9.89
C GLY A 207 10.32 -8.12 9.64
N VAL A 208 10.98 -8.14 8.48
CA VAL A 208 11.97 -7.12 8.10
C VAL A 208 11.35 -5.73 8.03
N LEU A 209 10.20 -5.58 7.35
CA LEU A 209 9.58 -4.27 7.14
C LEU A 209 9.04 -3.69 8.45
N VAL A 210 8.35 -4.50 9.26
CA VAL A 210 7.79 -4.08 10.54
C VAL A 210 8.90 -3.76 11.54
N ALA A 211 9.93 -4.60 11.64
CA ALA A 211 11.06 -4.34 12.53
C ALA A 211 11.79 -3.04 12.15
N TYR A 212 12.03 -2.83 10.85
CA TYR A 212 12.68 -1.61 10.36
C TYR A 212 11.84 -0.37 10.65
N ARG A 213 10.53 -0.39 10.37
CA ARG A 213 9.64 0.75 10.67
C ARG A 213 9.49 1.00 12.16
N GLY A 214 9.41 -0.07 12.96
CA GLY A 214 9.42 0.05 14.41
C GLY A 214 10.67 0.77 14.89
N TYR A 215 11.86 0.34 14.45
CA TYR A 215 13.11 1.01 14.78
C TYR A 215 13.12 2.49 14.35
N GLU A 216 12.71 2.80 13.12
CA GLU A 216 12.66 4.18 12.59
C GLU A 216 11.77 5.08 13.44
N LEU A 217 10.62 4.58 13.90
CA LEU A 217 9.68 5.32 14.75
C LEU A 217 10.18 5.57 16.18
N TYR A 218 11.03 4.70 16.73
CA TYR A 218 11.61 4.86 18.07
C TYR A 218 12.97 5.58 18.07
N SER A 219 13.63 5.67 16.91
CA SER A 219 14.93 6.33 16.75
C SER A 219 14.86 7.84 16.47
N GLN A 220 13.64 8.38 16.29
CA GLN A 220 13.35 9.81 16.09
C GLN A 220 12.87 10.45 17.39
#